data_AF-A0A3S4MJ97-F1
#
_entry.id   AF-A0A3S4MJ97-F1
#
_cell.length_a   1.000
_cell.length_b   1.000
_cell.length_c   1.000
_cell.angle_alpha   90.00
_cell.angle_beta   90.00
_cell.angle_gamma   90.00
#
_symmetry.space_group_name_H-M   'P 1'
#
loop_
_entity.id
_entity.type
_entity.pdbx_description
1 polymer ?
#
loop_
_entity_poly.entity_id
_entity_poly.type
_entity_poly.pdbx_seq_one_letter_code
_entity_poly.pdbx_strand_id
1 'polypeptide(L)' 'MKIFLENLYHSDCYFLPIRDNQQDLVGVELITHFSSEDGTVRIPTSRVIAQLTAEQHWQLFQSSWNY' A
#
# COMPACT_ATOMS: atom_id res chain seq x y z
N MET A 1 -5.96 18.43 3.57
CA MET A 1 -4.51 18.19 3.61
C MET A 1 -4.30 16.69 3.54
N LYS A 2 -3.97 16.17 2.36
CA LYS A 2 -3.79 14.74 2.10
C LYS A 2 -2.35 14.41 2.48
N ILE A 3 -2.10 14.12 3.76
CA ILE A 3 -0.79 13.63 4.23
C ILE A 3 -0.76 12.14 3.91
N PHE A 4 -0.38 11.81 2.69
CA PHE A 4 0.07 10.46 2.38
C PHE A 4 1.58 10.45 2.62
N LEU A 5 2.14 9.28 2.92
CA LEU A 5 3.58 9.05 2.90
C LEU A 5 4.23 9.34 1.53
N GLU A 6 3.50 9.87 0.53
CA GLU A 6 3.97 10.30 -0.80
C GLU A 6 5.22 11.18 -0.77
N ASN A 7 5.40 11.99 0.27
CA ASN A 7 6.60 12.80 0.49
C ASN A 7 7.82 12.01 0.99
N LEU A 8 7.69 10.70 1.19
CA LEU A 8 8.75 9.78 1.61
C LEU A 8 8.81 8.54 0.70
N TYR A 9 7.65 8.07 0.23
CA TYR A 9 7.46 6.87 -0.59
C TYR A 9 6.28 7.06 -1.53
N HIS A 10 6.48 6.81 -2.82
CA HIS A 10 5.35 6.69 -3.75
C HIS A 10 4.68 5.32 -3.58
N SER A 11 3.34 5.29 -3.54
CA SER A 11 2.55 4.10 -3.19
C SER A 11 1.71 3.63 -4.38
N ASP A 12 2.17 2.60 -5.07
CA ASP A 12 1.41 1.94 -6.13
C ASP A 12 0.51 0.84 -5.54
N CYS A 13 -0.79 1.07 -5.55
CA CYS A 13 -1.77 0.13 -5.02
C CYS A 13 -2.30 -0.83 -6.10
N TYR A 14 -2.40 -2.11 -5.76
CA TYR A 14 -2.96 -3.15 -6.62
C TYR A 14 -3.99 -3.98 -5.86
N PHE A 15 -4.97 -4.50 -6.57
CA PHE A 15 -5.89 -5.50 -6.05
C PHE A 15 -5.45 -6.88 -6.49
N LEU A 16 -5.10 -7.73 -5.52
CA LEU A 16 -4.86 -9.14 -5.77
C LEU A 16 -6.21 -9.88 -5.66
N PRO A 17 -6.71 -10.49 -6.75
CA PRO A 17 -8.00 -11.16 -6.74
C PRO A 17 -7.98 -12.41 -5.85
N ILE A 18 -8.97 -12.54 -4.96
CA ILE A 18 -9.21 -13.77 -4.19
C ILE A 18 -10.35 -14.50 -4.87
N ARG A 19 -10.09 -15.75 -5.28
CA ARG A 19 -11.05 -16.59 -5.99
C ARG A 19 -11.39 -17.84 -5.18
N ASP A 20 -12.63 -18.30 -5.30
CA ASP A 20 -13.05 -19.57 -4.69
C ASP A 20 -12.62 -20.78 -5.54
N ASN A 21 -13.08 -21.97 -5.14
CA ASN A 21 -12.77 -23.22 -5.84
C ASN A 21 -13.35 -23.28 -7.26
N GLN A 22 -14.41 -22.52 -7.54
CA GLN A 22 -15.02 -22.36 -8.86
C GLN A 22 -14.32 -21.31 -9.72
N GLN A 23 -13.30 -20.63 -9.17
CA GLN A 23 -12.60 -19.49 -9.77
C GLN A 23 -13.43 -18.19 -9.82
N ASP A 24 -14.57 -18.14 -9.13
CA ASP A 24 -15.37 -16.94 -9.03
C ASP A 24 -14.66 -15.92 -8.13
N LEU A 25 -14.74 -14.64 -8.49
CA LEU A 25 -14.13 -13.56 -7.72
C LEU A 25 -14.96 -13.32 -6.45
N VAL A 26 -14.38 -13.64 -5.30
CA VAL A 26 -15.05 -13.53 -3.98
C VAL A 26 -14.47 -12.44 -3.09
N GLY A 27 -13.34 -11.86 -3.48
CA GLY A 27 -12.74 -10.75 -2.76
C GLY A 27 -11.50 -10.20 -3.45
N VAL A 28 -10.90 -9.18 -2.84
CA VAL A 28 -9.61 -8.63 -3.24
C VAL A 28 -8.77 -8.38 -2.01
N GLU A 29 -7.47 -8.64 -2.11
CA GLU A 29 -6.48 -8.15 -1.17
C GLU A 29 -5.85 -6.88 -1.75
N LEU A 30 -5.89 -5.77 -1.00
CA LEU A 30 -5.19 -4.56 -1.39
C LEU A 30 -3.72 -4.70 -1.01
N ILE A 31 -2.85 -4.67 -2.01
CA ILE A 31 -1.39 -4.69 -1.83
C ILE A 31 -0.80 -3.35 -2.27
N THR A 32 0.26 -2.91 -1.60
CA THR A 32 0.95 -1.65 -1.93
C THR A 32 2.41 -1.94 -2.24
N HIS A 33 2.86 -1.50 -3.41
CA HIS A 33 4.27 -1.43 -3.76
C HIS A 33 4.77 -0.02 -3.48
N PHE A 34 5.82 0.05 -2.66
CA PHE A 34 6.48 1.31 -2.37
C PHE A 34 7.64 1.52 -3.32
N SER A 35 7.82 2.75 -3.77
CA SER A 35 9.03 3.20 -4.44
C SER A 35 9.60 4.45 -3.76
N SER A 36 10.85 4.78 -4.06
CA SER A 36 11.42 6.08 -3.69
C SER A 36 10.54 7.23 -4.20
N GLU A 37 10.65 8.41 -3.59
CA GLU A 37 9.88 9.59 -4.00
C GLU A 37 10.02 9.92 -5.50
N ASP A 38 11.18 9.64 -6.10
CA ASP A 38 11.44 9.80 -7.53
C ASP A 38 11.00 8.61 -8.41
N GLY A 39 10.43 7.56 -7.81
CA GLY A 39 9.95 6.34 -8.46
C GLY A 39 11.06 5.43 -9.03
N THR A 40 12.33 5.75 -8.83
CA THR A 40 13.45 5.04 -9.49
C THR A 40 13.76 3.68 -8.87
N VAL A 41 13.47 3.49 -7.59
CA VAL A 41 13.80 2.26 -6.85
C VAL A 41 12.57 1.71 -6.14
N ARG A 42 12.26 0.45 -6.38
CA ARG A 42 11.24 -0.28 -5.61
C ARG A 42 11.78 -0.64 -4.22
N ILE A 43 11.01 -0.32 -3.19
CA ILE A 43 11.36 -0.51 -1.79
C ILE A 43 10.49 -1.64 -1.21
N PRO A 44 11.10 -2.67 -0.59
CA PRO A 44 10.33 -3.75 0.02
C PRO A 44 9.38 -3.23 1.10
N THR A 45 8.13 -3.68 1.06
CA THR A 45 7.08 -3.29 2.03
C THR A 45 7.52 -3.51 3.48
N SER A 46 8.18 -4.63 3.78
CA SER A 46 8.71 -4.91 5.12
C SER A 46 9.68 -3.83 5.62
N ARG A 47 10.46 -3.23 4.73
CA ARG A 47 11.41 -2.17 5.05
C ARG A 47 10.71 -0.84 5.33
N VAL A 48 9.64 -0.55 4.61
CA VAL A 48 8.82 0.65 4.82
C VAL A 48 8.11 0.55 6.16
N ILE A 49 7.37 -0.55 6.40
CA ILE A 49 6.62 -0.81 7.63
C ILE A 49 7.51 -0.71 8.87
N ALA A 50 8.76 -1.19 8.81
CA ALA A 50 9.71 -1.12 9.92
C ALA A 50 10.15 0.32 10.29
N GLN A 51 10.01 1.28 9.37
CA GLN A 51 10.41 2.67 9.59
C GLN A 51 9.24 3.59 9.98
N LEU A 52 8.00 3.13 9.81
CA LEU A 52 6.83 3.94 10.12
C LEU A 52 6.61 4.03 11.63
N THR A 53 6.34 5.25 12.11
CA THR A 53 5.78 5.48 13.43
C THR A 53 4.33 4.99 13.51
N ALA A 54 3.79 4.79 14.71
CA ALA A 54 2.40 4.35 14.89
C ALA A 54 1.37 5.26 14.20
N GLU A 55 1.60 6.58 14.22
CA GLU A 55 0.75 7.55 13.51
C GLU A 55 0.82 7.37 11.99
N GLN A 56 2.01 7.12 11.44
CA GLN A 56 2.19 6.89 10.01
C GLN A 56 1.60 5.55 9.56
N HIS A 57 1.62 4.51 10.41
CA HIS A 57 0.87 3.27 10.16
C HIS A 57 -0.63 3.54 10.05
N TRP A 58 -1.17 4.37 10.93
CA TRP A 58 -2.57 4.74 10.92
C TRP A 58 -2.96 5.55 9.67
N GLN A 59 -2.10 6.51 9.29
CA GLN A 59 -2.28 7.29 8.06
C GLN A 59 -2.25 6.40 6.82
N LEU A 60 -1.31 5.46 6.73
CA LEU A 60 -1.25 4.49 5.63
C LEU A 60 -2.54 3.67 5.56
N PHE A 61 -3.04 3.17 6.68
CA PHE A 61 -4.30 2.42 6.73
C PHE A 61 -5.50 3.25 6.25
N GLN A 62 -5.70 4.47 6.76
CA GLN A 62 -6.81 5.32 6.34
C GLN A 62 -6.74 5.67 4.85
N SER A 63 -5.53 5.86 4.33
CA SER A 63 -5.29 6.23 2.94
C SER A 63 -5.73 5.16 1.95
N SER A 64 -5.57 3.89 2.34
CA SER A 64 -5.92 2.71 1.56
C SER A 64 -7.43 2.51 1.34
N TRP A 65 -8.28 3.13 2.16
CA TRP A 65 -9.75 3.01 2.06
C TRP A 65 -10.44 4.18 1.35
N ASN A 66 -9.69 5.23 0.99
CA ASN A 66 -10.24 6.44 0.36
C ASN A 66 -10.24 6.37 -1.19
N TYR A 67 -10.22 5.15 -1.76
CA TYR A 67 -10.29 4.89 -3.20
C TYR A 67 -11.68 4.41 -3.63
#